data_AF-A0A3P1WJ90-F1
#
_entry.id   AF-A0A3P1WJ90-F1
#
_cell.length_a   1.000
_cell.length_b   1.000
_cell.length_c   1.000
_cell.angle_alpha   90.00
_cell.angle_beta   90.00
_cell.angle_gamma   90.00
#
_symmetry.space_group_name_H-M   'P 1'
#
loop_
_entity.id
_entity.type
_entity.pdbx_description
1 polymer ?
#
loop_
_entity_poly.entity_id
_entity_poly.type
_entity_poly.pdbx_seq_one_letter_code
_entity_poly.pdbx_strand_id
1 'polypeptide(L)'
;MAVERGVKLTRPIERGGEKITYVEITGAIEQAGSLRGLSLSDVLNLKADTMFTLLPRVTSPRLDEVMIKKMSSRDFIQLCAVA
;
A
#
# COMPACT_ATOMS: atom_id res chain seq x y z
N MET A 1 -20.14 0.42 9.24
CA MET A 1 -19.75 1.54 8.36
C MET A 1 -18.38 1.20 7.81
N ALA A 2 -18.23 1.05 6.50
CA ALA A 2 -16.91 0.78 5.92
C ALA A 2 -16.08 2.06 6.07
N VAL A 3 -14.99 1.99 6.83
CA VAL A 3 -13.96 3.03 6.80
C VAL A 3 -13.41 3.01 5.37
N GLU A 4 -13.46 4.13 4.64
CA GLU A 4 -12.79 4.22 3.33
C GLU A 4 -11.28 4.11 3.55
N ARG A 5 -10.75 2.88 3.51
CA ARG A 5 -9.32 2.59 3.68
C ARG A 5 -8.58 2.64 2.34
N GLY A 6 -8.96 3.55 1.44
CA GLY A 6 -8.36 3.61 0.10
C GLY A 6 -8.00 5.01 -0.36
N VAL A 7 -7.15 5.05 -1.38
CA VAL A 7 -6.53 6.26 -1.92
C VAL A 7 -6.84 6.32 -3.41
N LYS A 8 -7.45 7.43 -3.83
CA LYS A 8 -7.51 7.81 -5.23
C LYS A 8 -6.15 8.37 -5.64
N LEU A 9 -5.50 7.69 -6.58
CA LEU A 9 -4.16 8.05 -7.04
C LEU A 9 -4.21 9.35 -7.84
N THR A 10 -3.33 10.27 -7.51
CA THR A 10 -3.10 11.48 -8.31
C THR A 10 -2.38 11.17 -9.62
N ARG A 11 -1.53 10.13 -9.62
CA ARG A 11 -0.91 9.58 -10.83
C ARG A 11 -1.31 8.11 -11.00
N PRO A 12 -2.12 7.78 -12.02
CA PRO A 12 -2.51 6.40 -12.27
C PRO A 12 -1.30 5.50 -12.52
N ILE A 13 -1.37 4.25 -12.04
CA ILE A 13 -0.37 3.23 -12.37
C ILE A 13 -0.84 2.47 -13.62
N GLU A 14 0.03 2.37 -14.62
CA GLU A 14 -0.24 1.58 -15.82
C GLU A 14 0.20 0.12 -15.61
N ARG A 15 -0.73 -0.82 -15.79
CA ARG A 15 -0.47 -2.25 -15.65
C ARG A 15 -1.18 -3.02 -16.76
N GLY A 16 -0.42 -3.57 -17.71
CA GLY A 16 -0.97 -4.42 -18.76
C GLY A 16 -2.02 -3.76 -19.65
N GLY A 17 -1.96 -2.44 -19.83
CA GLY A 17 -2.96 -1.66 -20.57
C GLY A 17 -4.11 -1.10 -19.72
N GLU A 18 -4.22 -1.49 -18.46
CA GLU A 18 -5.18 -0.92 -17.51
C GLU A 18 -4.55 0.22 -16.69
N LYS A 19 -5.39 1.16 -16.27
CA LYS A 19 -5.02 2.27 -15.38
C LYS A 19 -5.61 2.06 -14.00
N ILE A 20 -4.76 1.81 -13.02
CA ILE A 20 -5.14 1.78 -11.61
C ILE A 20 -5.24 3.23 -11.15
N THR A 21 -6.44 3.66 -10.76
CA THR A 21 -6.72 5.03 -10.29
C THR A 21 -7.12 5.09 -8.83
N TYR A 22 -7.39 3.94 -8.21
CA TYR A 22 -7.78 3.80 -6.82
C TYR A 22 -7.15 2.53 -6.24
N VAL A 23 -6.68 2.62 -5.00
CA VAL A 23 -6.04 1.51 -4.28
C VAL A 23 -6.62 1.45 -2.88
N GLU A 24 -7.10 0.29 -2.48
CA GLU A 24 -7.69 0.02 -1.17
C GLU A 24 -6.73 -0.79 -0.30
N ILE A 25 -6.65 -0.47 0.99
CA ILE A 25 -6.07 -1.33 2.02
C ILE A 25 -7.15 -2.33 2.45
N THR A 26 -6.91 -3.58 2.12
CA THR A 26 -7.76 -4.72 2.45
C THR A 26 -7.67 -5.08 3.93
N GLY A 27 -8.62 -5.89 4.41
CA GLY A 27 -8.59 -6.45 5.78
C GLY A 27 -7.38 -7.33 6.09
N ALA A 28 -6.54 -7.67 5.11
CA ALA A 28 -5.28 -8.40 5.36
C ALA A 28 -4.34 -7.65 6.31
N ILE A 29 -4.43 -6.32 6.41
CA ILE A 29 -3.66 -5.51 7.37
C ILE A 29 -3.95 -5.90 8.84
N GLU A 30 -5.14 -6.44 9.12
CA GLU A 30 -5.56 -6.86 10.46
C GLU A 30 -5.01 -8.24 10.84
N GLN A 31 -4.42 -8.97 9.89
CA GLN A 31 -3.84 -10.28 10.11
C GLN A 31 -2.36 -10.13 10.46
N ALA A 32 -1.94 -10.67 11.61
CA ALA A 32 -0.53 -10.65 12.03
C ALA A 32 0.42 -11.27 10.99
N GLY A 33 -0.06 -12.21 10.17
CA GLY A 33 0.69 -12.81 9.07
C GLY A 33 1.16 -11.80 8.00
N SER A 34 0.46 -10.67 7.83
CA SER A 34 0.87 -9.59 6.93
C SER A 34 2.19 -8.93 7.35
N LEU A 35 2.54 -9.03 8.64
CA LEU A 35 3.74 -8.47 9.24
C LEU A 35 4.95 -9.42 9.22
N ARG A 36 4.80 -10.64 8.68
CA ARG A 36 5.86 -11.65 8.68
C ARG A 36 7.17 -11.10 8.10
N GLY A 37 8.25 -11.22 8.86
CA GLY A 37 9.59 -10.78 8.46
C GLY A 37 9.79 -9.26 8.48
N LEU A 38 8.88 -8.49 9.09
CA LEU A 38 9.00 -7.05 9.29
C LEU A 38 9.27 -6.75 10.76
N SER A 39 10.06 -5.71 11.03
CA SER A 39 10.16 -5.16 12.37
C SER A 39 8.88 -4.38 12.70
N LEU A 40 8.24 -4.70 13.83
CA LEU A 40 7.05 -4.00 14.28
C LEU A 40 7.31 -2.51 14.56
N SER A 41 8.49 -2.18 15.09
CA SER A 41 8.87 -0.76 15.29
C SER A 41 8.96 -0.02 13.97
N ASP A 42 9.48 -0.66 12.93
CA ASP A 42 9.64 -0.02 11.62
C ASP A 42 8.30 0.13 10.90
N VAL A 43 7.35 -0.79 11.13
CA VAL A 43 5.96 -0.67 10.66
C VAL A 43 5.27 0.50 11.36
N LEU A 44 5.33 0.57 12.69
CA LEU A 44 4.70 1.65 13.47
C LEU A 44 5.28 3.03 13.14
N ASN A 45 6.56 3.11 12.78
CA ASN A 45 7.21 4.33 12.32
C ASN A 45 7.06 4.59 10.82
N LEU A 46 6.28 3.75 10.10
CA LEU A 46 6.02 3.85 8.67
C LEU A 46 7.30 3.97 7.82
N LYS A 47 8.37 3.25 8.21
CA LYS A 47 9.65 3.29 7.49
C LYS A 47 9.45 2.85 6.05
N ALA A 48 9.93 3.64 5.09
CA ALA A 48 9.64 3.44 3.67
C ALA A 48 9.95 2.01 3.18
N ASP A 49 11.13 1.47 3.51
CA ASP A 49 11.53 0.12 3.08
C ASP A 49 10.60 -0.98 3.63
N THR A 50 10.11 -0.79 4.85
CA THR A 50 9.13 -1.69 5.49
C THR A 50 7.80 -1.61 4.77
N MET A 51 7.34 -0.39 4.43
CA MET A 51 6.09 -0.17 3.73
C MET A 51 6.13 -0.69 2.28
N PHE A 52 7.29 -0.65 1.62
CA PHE A 52 7.48 -1.30 0.31
C PHE A 52 7.23 -2.80 0.34
N THR A 53 7.43 -3.43 1.50
CA THR A 53 7.15 -4.85 1.69
C THR A 53 5.72 -5.11 2.17
N LEU A 54 5.17 -4.24 3.01
CA LEU A 54 3.84 -4.40 3.60
C LEU A 54 2.72 -4.09 2.60
N LEU A 55 2.78 -2.95 1.91
CA LEU A 55 1.71 -2.49 1.01
C LEU A 55 1.35 -3.52 -0.07
N PRO A 56 2.31 -4.23 -0.73
CA PRO A 56 1.96 -5.31 -1.66
C PRO A 56 1.13 -6.45 -1.07
N ARG A 57 1.18 -6.66 0.25
CA ARG A 57 0.47 -7.73 0.95
C ARG A 57 -0.97 -7.35 1.29
N VAL A 58 -1.25 -6.06 1.40
CA VAL A 58 -2.49 -5.55 1.96
C VAL A 58 -3.29 -4.69 0.98
N THR A 59 -2.81 -4.43 -0.24
CA THR A 59 -3.49 -3.56 -1.21
C THR A 59 -4.35 -4.33 -2.22
N SER A 60 -5.45 -3.70 -2.65
CA SER A 60 -6.28 -4.12 -3.78
C SER A 60 -6.55 -2.92 -4.72
N PRO A 61 -6.28 -3.04 -6.04
CA PRO A 61 -5.61 -4.18 -6.68
C PRO A 61 -4.21 -4.36 -6.12
N ARG A 62 -3.73 -5.61 -6.10
CA ARG A 62 -2.37 -5.92 -5.62
C ARG A 62 -1.35 -5.11 -6.41
N LEU A 63 -0.56 -4.31 -5.71
CA LEU A 63 0.57 -3.59 -6.25
C LEU A 63 1.84 -4.37 -5.93
N ASP A 64 2.69 -4.64 -6.92
CA ASP A 64 4.01 -5.20 -6.62
C ASP A 64 4.96 -4.12 -6.07
N GLU A 65 6.10 -4.56 -5.54
CA GLU A 65 7.08 -3.67 -4.94
C GLU A 65 7.64 -2.64 -5.94
N VAL A 66 7.78 -3.02 -7.22
CA VAL A 66 8.29 -2.13 -8.27
C VAL A 66 7.28 -1.02 -8.56
N MET A 67 5.99 -1.35 -8.62
CA MET A 67 4.90 -0.38 -8.77
C MET A 67 4.85 0.59 -7.59
N ILE A 68 4.96 0.09 -6.36
CA ILE A 68 5.00 0.93 -5.15
C ILE A 68 6.22 1.86 -5.18
N LYS A 69 7.42 1.34 -5.49
CA LYS A 69 8.65 2.15 -5.55
C LYS A 69 8.63 3.23 -6.63
N LYS A 70 7.89 3.00 -7.73
CA LYS A 70 7.74 3.97 -8.83
C LYS A 70 6.53 4.90 -8.66
N MET A 71 5.68 4.67 -7.67
CA MET A 71 4.52 5.50 -7.38
C MET A 71 4.95 6.93 -7.03
N SER A 72 4.07 7.91 -7.25
CA SER A 72 4.32 9.26 -6.75
C SER A 72 4.49 9.24 -5.22
N SER A 73 5.43 10.05 -4.71
CA SER A 73 5.67 10.13 -3.26
C SER A 73 4.41 10.55 -2.49
N ARG A 74 3.58 11.41 -3.09
CA ARG A 74 2.29 11.84 -2.54
C ARG A 74 1.33 10.67 -2.34
N ASP A 75 1.12 9.87 -3.37
CA ASP A 75 0.19 8.74 -3.31
C ASP A 75 0.71 7.64 -2.37
N PHE A 76 2.03 7.42 -2.34
CA PHE A 76 2.67 6.48 -1.42
C PHE A 76 2.48 6.90 0.05
N ILE A 77 2.77 8.17 0.38
CA ILE A 77 2.56 8.70 1.75
C ILE A 77 1.10 8.56 2.15
N GLN A 78 0.17 8.86 1.24
CA GLN A 78 -1.25 8.76 1.53
C GLN A 78 -1.69 7.31 1.75
N LEU A 79 -1.15 6.34 0.99
CA LEU A 79 -1.39 4.91 1.24
C LEU A 79 -0.85 4.45 2.59
N CYS A 80 0.35 4.90 2.97
CA CYS A 80 0.90 4.60 4.29
C CYS A 80 0.07 5.20 5.43
N ALA A 81 -0.58 6.35 5.21
CA ALA A 81 -1.39 7.00 6.23
C ALA A 81 -2.75 6.33 6.47
N VAL A 82 -3.29 5.62 5.46
CA VAL A 82 -4.57 4.91 5.58
C VAL A 82 -4.42 3.41 5.87
N ALA A 83 -3.19 2.89 5.78
CA ALA A 83 -2.84 1.51 6.13
C ALA A 83 -2.76 1.33 7.65
#